data_AF-A0A952AKB8-F1
#
_entry.id   AF-A0A952AKB8-F1
#
_cell.length_a   1.000
_cell.length_b   1.000
_cell.length_c   1.000
_cell.angle_alpha   90.00
_cell.angle_beta   90.00
_cell.angle_gamma   90.00
#
_symmetry.space_group_name_H-M   'P 1'
#
loop_
_entity.id
_entity.type
_entity.pdbx_description
1 polymer ?
#
loop_
_entity_poly.entity_id
_entity_poly.type
_entity_poly.pdbx_seq_one_letter_code
_entity_poly.pdbx_strand_id
1 'polypeptide(L)'
;MKPSSKFFLSGLLFVCVCIFIGLAIRVFFPKTTLIPSLSNQEVLTLQSFYQNPAEYDQAFAEAVASQSSVAYAAVTSHHFLAKSVIARTLTGIDPTNIKTIILISPDHFDNITDNSLLGVTTNAKWATPYGEMTVNIAQQEALLASNPLRLQDRSFLNEHGIYTIVPFLKKQFPDASLIPIVLRQSDQYQQYESLGKALHTVFDPTETLVVISSDFSHNKPSDQAVKDDQQSILTLAKQDLQTINQIDSDCKVCMATLFGYLQTLPHTFQLVENTDSFKISGQDEHTVTSYVSARFIPLGATPLPPIKSVTLSSSSSQSSSHQKAIRLLFGGDLMFDRTIRQKMNQAGHAFILQELVPLFESHTAVIANLEGPVTNNASKSVGSIPGSPANFIFTFDPMVATTLYDQKLRVVNLGNNHIQNFGQDGVVQTKKYLTDANLHFFGDTGSETNSNERSLILEFSGLKIGFVNYNQFTADGFVHALTDIEAVRPQVDLLIMYTHWGNEYVPTANEVITNQAHRFVDQGVDIVIGSHPHVVQNQEDYKGKRIYYSLGNMVFDQYFRPEVQKGLLVTVEVDPQTLGLSFQEHAIQLKTSGQTVLAPTATP
;
A
#
# COMPACT_ATOMS: atom_id res chain seq x y z
N MET A 1 2.09 53.15 -54.41
CA MET A 1 2.52 53.81 -53.17
C MET A 1 3.37 52.82 -52.38
N LYS A 2 4.61 53.19 -52.03
CA LYS A 2 5.50 52.47 -51.08
C LYS A 2 4.97 52.62 -49.65
N PRO A 3 5.20 51.66 -48.72
CA PRO A 3 6.50 51.39 -48.06
C PRO A 3 6.89 49.88 -48.08
N SER A 4 8.15 49.42 -48.29
CA SER A 4 9.37 49.37 -47.43
C SER A 4 9.11 48.88 -45.99
N SER A 5 9.80 47.94 -45.34
CA SER A 5 10.92 46.99 -45.56
C SER A 5 10.99 46.18 -44.23
N LYS A 6 10.76 44.86 -44.19
CA LYS A 6 11.73 43.73 -44.25
C LYS A 6 12.66 43.49 -43.02
N PHE A 7 12.47 42.30 -42.39
CA PHE A 7 13.41 41.38 -41.67
C PHE A 7 13.90 41.76 -40.24
N PHE A 8 14.17 40.89 -39.23
CA PHE A 8 14.55 39.45 -39.02
C PHE A 8 13.91 38.96 -37.67
N LEU A 9 13.24 37.80 -37.53
CA LEU A 9 13.70 36.43 -37.22
C LEU A 9 13.69 36.03 -35.71
N SER A 10 13.36 34.75 -35.46
CA SER A 10 13.34 33.94 -34.22
C SER A 10 12.13 34.17 -33.29
N GLY A 11 11.27 33.20 -32.95
CA GLY A 11 11.48 31.75 -32.82
C GLY A 11 12.04 31.44 -31.42
N LEU A 12 11.26 30.71 -30.60
CA LEU A 12 11.47 30.38 -29.17
C LEU A 12 11.17 31.50 -28.16
N LEU A 13 9.98 31.48 -27.54
CA LEU A 13 9.78 31.49 -26.08
C LEU A 13 8.28 31.39 -25.77
N PHE A 14 7.75 30.17 -25.70
CA PHE A 14 6.43 29.90 -25.11
C PHE A 14 6.46 28.54 -24.40
N VAL A 15 7.45 28.39 -23.53
CA VAL A 15 7.57 27.38 -22.47
C VAL A 15 8.38 28.09 -21.36
N CYS A 16 8.02 27.86 -20.10
CA CYS A 16 8.64 28.37 -18.85
C CYS A 16 7.95 29.58 -18.18
N VAL A 17 6.75 29.38 -17.61
CA VAL A 17 6.35 30.04 -16.34
C VAL A 17 5.48 29.06 -15.53
N CYS A 18 6.09 28.02 -14.94
CA CYS A 18 5.52 27.24 -13.82
C CYS A 18 6.59 26.60 -12.91
N ILE A 19 7.88 26.92 -13.10
CA ILE A 19 8.96 26.44 -12.23
C ILE A 19 9.56 27.69 -11.61
N PHE A 20 9.11 28.08 -10.41
CA PHE A 20 9.82 28.94 -9.42
C PHE A 20 8.88 29.32 -8.25
N ILE A 21 8.34 28.34 -7.50
CA ILE A 21 7.75 28.57 -6.15
C ILE A 21 8.51 27.75 -5.09
N GLY A 22 9.81 27.51 -5.32
CA GLY A 22 10.70 26.84 -4.35
C GLY A 22 11.70 27.75 -3.65
N LEU A 23 11.78 29.04 -4.01
CA LEU A 23 12.87 29.91 -3.53
C LEU A 23 12.52 31.41 -3.60
N ALA A 24 11.40 31.84 -2.99
CA ALA A 24 11.10 33.28 -2.86
C ALA A 24 10.04 33.63 -1.80
N ILE A 25 10.25 33.29 -0.52
CA ILE A 25 9.64 34.09 0.58
C ILE A 25 10.70 34.33 1.66
N ARG A 26 11.74 35.07 1.30
CA ARG A 26 12.39 36.01 2.21
C ARG A 26 12.25 37.39 1.56
N VAL A 27 11.78 38.35 2.37
CA VAL A 27 11.78 39.81 2.13
C VAL A 27 10.49 40.41 1.52
N PHE A 28 9.47 40.66 2.35
CA PHE A 28 8.99 42.01 2.76
C PHE A 28 7.61 41.89 3.44
N PHE A 29 7.59 41.79 4.77
CA PHE A 29 6.43 42.22 5.56
C PHE A 29 6.88 43.38 6.46
N PRO A 30 6.15 44.50 6.49
CA PRO A 30 6.55 45.68 7.23
C PRO A 30 6.64 45.34 8.72
N LYS A 31 7.79 45.66 9.32
CA LYS A 31 7.93 45.75 10.77
C LYS A 31 6.88 46.74 11.30
N THR A 32 6.31 46.40 12.45
CA THR A 32 5.39 47.20 13.29
C THR A 32 3.92 47.29 12.85
N THR A 33 3.14 46.28 13.26
CA THR A 33 1.82 46.53 13.84
C THR A 33 1.92 46.29 15.35
N LEU A 34 1.71 47.35 16.13
CA LEU A 34 1.59 47.31 17.58
C LEU A 34 0.42 46.40 17.97
N ILE A 35 0.68 45.31 18.68
CA ILE A 35 -0.34 44.49 19.34
C ILE A 35 -0.34 44.86 20.84
N PRO A 36 -1.51 45.04 21.47
CA PRO A 36 -1.59 45.56 22.84
C PRO A 36 -0.90 44.63 23.84
N SER A 37 -0.35 45.21 24.90
CA SER A 37 0.14 44.46 26.05
C SER A 37 -1.01 43.66 26.66
N LEU A 38 -0.98 42.33 26.54
CA LEU A 38 -1.89 41.43 27.24
C LEU A 38 -1.47 41.37 28.72
N SER A 39 -2.20 42.09 29.58
CA SER A 39 -2.17 41.91 31.03
C SER A 39 -3.36 41.05 31.46
N ASN A 40 -3.05 39.96 32.16
CA ASN A 40 -3.92 39.06 32.95
C ASN A 40 -5.12 38.33 32.27
N GLN A 41 -4.89 37.02 32.10
CA GLN A 41 -5.86 35.91 32.24
C GLN A 41 -7.06 35.82 31.28
N GLU A 42 -6.84 35.97 29.97
CA GLU A 42 -7.66 35.25 29.00
C GLU A 42 -6.79 34.20 28.31
N VAL A 43 -7.20 32.94 28.39
CA VAL A 43 -6.56 31.84 27.67
C VAL A 43 -6.76 32.08 26.18
N LEU A 44 -5.67 32.16 25.42
CA LEU A 44 -5.71 32.36 23.96
C LEU A 44 -6.56 31.28 23.29
N THR A 45 -7.45 31.65 22.37
CA THR A 45 -8.17 30.70 21.52
C THR A 45 -7.58 30.74 20.11
N LEU A 46 -7.00 29.62 19.69
CA LEU A 46 -6.46 29.37 18.36
C LEU A 46 -7.51 28.65 17.50
N GLN A 47 -7.35 28.71 16.18
CA GLN A 47 -8.25 28.04 15.25
C GLN A 47 -7.48 27.53 14.04
N SER A 48 -7.96 26.45 13.42
CA SER A 48 -7.43 25.97 12.14
C SER A 48 -7.65 26.97 11.01
N PHE A 49 -6.79 26.98 9.99
CA PHE A 49 -7.12 27.67 8.74
C PHE A 49 -8.18 26.95 7.91
N TYR A 50 -8.40 25.65 8.17
CA TYR A 50 -9.41 24.84 7.50
C TYR A 50 -10.66 24.75 8.38
N GLN A 51 -11.69 25.54 8.06
CA GLN A 51 -12.89 25.69 8.91
C GLN A 51 -14.16 25.10 8.30
N ASN A 52 -14.08 24.49 7.11
CA ASN A 52 -15.25 23.92 6.45
C ASN A 52 -15.56 22.50 7.00
N PRO A 53 -16.61 22.30 7.82
CA PRO A 53 -16.94 20.98 8.36
C PRO A 53 -17.17 19.93 7.28
N ALA A 54 -17.69 20.32 6.11
CA ALA A 54 -18.01 19.39 5.02
C ALA A 54 -16.78 18.63 4.50
N GLU A 55 -15.60 19.27 4.46
CA GLU A 55 -14.37 18.60 4.01
C GLU A 55 -13.91 17.50 4.98
N TYR A 56 -14.09 17.75 6.27
CA TYR A 56 -13.82 16.76 7.31
C TYR A 56 -14.90 15.68 7.32
N ASP A 57 -16.18 16.04 7.22
CA ASP A 57 -17.29 15.09 7.10
C ASP A 57 -17.10 14.12 5.96
N GLN A 58 -16.73 14.63 4.79
CA GLN A 58 -16.39 13.82 3.64
C GLN A 58 -15.19 12.91 3.90
N ALA A 59 -14.08 13.45 4.41
CA ALA A 59 -12.89 12.67 4.70
C ALA A 59 -13.18 11.51 5.68
N PHE A 60 -13.99 11.75 6.71
CA PHE A 60 -14.41 10.72 7.67
C PHE A 60 -15.39 9.72 7.07
N ALA A 61 -16.32 10.15 6.20
CA ALA A 61 -17.27 9.25 5.53
C ALA A 61 -16.57 8.26 4.59
N GLU A 62 -15.50 8.69 3.92
CA GLU A 62 -14.67 7.84 3.06
C GLU A 62 -13.71 6.95 3.85
N ALA A 63 -13.41 7.34 5.08
CA ALA A 63 -12.44 6.69 5.95
C ALA A 63 -13.04 5.63 6.89
N VAL A 64 -14.36 5.41 6.85
CA VAL A 64 -15.07 4.56 7.83
C VAL A 64 -14.42 3.17 7.89
N ALA A 65 -13.73 2.91 9.01
CA ALA A 65 -13.18 1.60 9.29
C ALA A 65 -14.32 0.66 9.71
N SER A 66 -14.32 -0.58 9.20
CA SER A 66 -15.33 -1.58 9.56
C SER A 66 -15.28 -2.01 11.03
N GLN A 67 -14.14 -1.77 11.68
CA GLN A 67 -13.86 -2.06 13.09
C GLN A 67 -12.83 -1.02 13.60
N SER A 68 -12.88 -0.69 14.89
CA SER A 68 -11.90 0.16 15.58
C SER A 68 -11.18 -0.64 16.65
N SER A 69 -9.93 -0.30 16.96
CA SER A 69 -9.15 -0.93 18.03
C SER A 69 -8.55 0.11 18.97
N VAL A 70 -8.18 -0.33 20.18
CA VAL A 70 -7.38 0.48 21.09
C VAL A 70 -6.02 0.74 20.44
N ALA A 71 -5.51 1.97 20.55
CA ALA A 71 -4.18 2.34 20.09
C ALA A 71 -3.46 3.16 21.16
N TYR A 72 -2.17 2.89 21.36
CA TYR A 72 -1.31 3.73 22.20
C TYR A 72 -0.84 4.97 21.46
N ALA A 73 -0.57 4.82 20.16
CA ALA A 73 -0.08 5.91 19.33
C ALA A 73 -0.49 5.78 17.87
N ALA A 74 -0.43 6.90 17.16
CA ALA A 74 -0.60 6.99 15.71
C ALA A 74 0.42 7.94 15.10
N VAL A 75 0.79 7.69 13.85
CA VAL A 75 1.59 8.58 12.99
C VAL A 75 0.71 8.97 11.82
N THR A 76 0.58 10.27 11.54
CA THR A 76 -0.18 10.76 10.39
C THR A 76 0.35 12.07 9.85
N SER A 77 -0.03 12.37 8.61
CA SER A 77 0.34 13.59 7.89
C SER A 77 -0.35 14.83 8.46
N HIS A 78 0.27 15.99 8.28
CA HIS A 78 -0.37 17.29 8.52
C HIS A 78 -0.59 18.10 7.23
N HIS A 79 -0.44 17.47 6.07
CA HIS A 79 -0.80 18.06 4.80
C HIS A 79 -2.30 17.86 4.57
N PHE A 80 -3.08 18.95 4.52
CA PHE A 80 -4.54 18.84 4.38
C PHE A 80 -4.98 18.18 3.05
N LEU A 81 -4.11 18.17 2.03
CA LEU A 81 -4.30 17.36 0.83
C LEU A 81 -4.53 15.87 1.17
N ALA A 82 -3.87 15.37 2.21
CA ALA A 82 -3.98 14.01 2.72
C ALA A 82 -5.12 13.83 3.75
N LYS A 83 -6.14 14.70 3.78
CA LYS A 83 -7.26 14.65 4.74
C LYS A 83 -7.91 13.27 4.89
N SER A 84 -8.07 12.51 3.80
CA SER A 84 -8.65 11.16 3.85
C SER A 84 -7.69 10.16 4.52
N VAL A 85 -6.37 10.34 4.40
CA VAL A 85 -5.35 9.54 5.11
C VAL A 85 -5.38 9.83 6.61
N ILE A 86 -5.49 11.13 6.98
CA ILE A 86 -5.61 11.57 8.38
C ILE A 86 -6.87 10.97 9.01
N ALA A 87 -8.03 11.14 8.34
CA ALA A 87 -9.29 10.58 8.79
C ALA A 87 -9.21 9.05 8.91
N ARG A 88 -8.68 8.34 7.90
CA ARG A 88 -8.49 6.88 7.96
C ARG A 88 -7.65 6.47 9.15
N THR A 89 -6.56 7.17 9.42
CA THR A 89 -5.70 6.85 10.56
C THR A 89 -6.47 6.94 11.88
N LEU A 90 -7.30 7.97 12.06
CA LEU A 90 -8.01 8.20 13.32
C LEU A 90 -9.28 7.35 13.48
N THR A 91 -10.03 7.08 12.42
CA THR A 91 -11.30 6.31 12.49
C THR A 91 -11.12 4.87 12.95
N GLY A 92 -9.95 4.26 12.70
CA GLY A 92 -9.64 2.92 13.18
C GLY A 92 -9.25 2.86 14.67
N ILE A 93 -9.24 3.99 15.39
CA ILE A 93 -8.94 4.06 16.81
C ILE A 93 -10.24 4.17 17.60
N ASP A 94 -10.43 3.28 18.57
CA ASP A 94 -11.57 3.30 19.48
C ASP A 94 -11.48 4.53 20.41
N PRO A 95 -12.45 5.46 20.34
CA PRO A 95 -12.41 6.68 21.13
C PRO A 95 -12.86 6.49 22.58
N THR A 96 -13.48 5.35 22.92
CA THR A 96 -14.26 5.17 24.17
C THR A 96 -13.49 5.49 25.44
N ASN A 97 -12.21 5.11 25.51
CA ASN A 97 -11.39 5.30 26.71
C ASN A 97 -10.40 6.47 26.61
N ILE A 98 -10.32 7.15 25.46
CA ILE A 98 -9.32 8.20 25.25
C ILE A 98 -9.80 9.51 25.89
N LYS A 99 -9.10 9.95 26.94
CA LYS A 99 -9.37 11.21 27.65
C LYS A 99 -8.35 12.30 27.34
N THR A 100 -7.15 11.92 26.94
CA THR A 100 -6.05 12.84 26.64
C THR A 100 -5.41 12.48 25.32
N ILE A 101 -5.20 13.48 24.46
CA ILE A 101 -4.45 13.32 23.22
C ILE A 101 -3.21 14.19 23.30
N ILE A 102 -2.04 13.57 23.17
CA ILE A 102 -0.78 14.28 23.05
C ILE A 102 -0.47 14.40 21.57
N LEU A 103 -0.58 15.61 21.01
CA LEU A 103 -0.30 15.87 19.59
C LEU A 103 1.09 16.48 19.45
N ILE A 104 1.99 15.77 18.78
CA ILE A 104 3.40 16.16 18.66
C ILE A 104 3.72 16.53 17.21
N SER A 105 4.23 17.75 17.01
CA SER A 105 4.63 18.32 15.72
C SER A 105 6.11 18.76 15.75
N PRO A 106 6.81 18.78 14.61
CA PRO A 106 8.06 19.54 14.51
C PRO A 106 7.79 21.06 14.62
N ASP A 107 8.82 21.81 15.01
CA ASP A 107 8.88 23.27 14.86
C ASP A 107 9.24 23.62 13.41
N HIS A 108 8.24 23.95 12.58
CA HIS A 108 8.47 24.25 11.17
C HIS A 108 9.05 25.65 10.91
N PHE A 109 9.01 26.53 11.92
CA PHE A 109 9.31 27.94 11.78
C PHE A 109 10.52 28.39 12.60
N ASP A 110 11.23 27.44 13.23
CA ASP A 110 12.36 27.70 14.14
C ASP A 110 12.00 28.71 15.25
N ASN A 111 10.78 28.62 15.78
CA ASN A 111 10.29 29.50 16.84
C ASN A 111 10.94 29.22 18.21
N ILE A 112 11.48 28.02 18.40
CA ILE A 112 12.12 27.60 19.65
C ILE A 112 13.62 27.90 19.58
N THR A 113 13.98 29.13 19.92
CA THR A 113 15.37 29.62 19.85
C THR A 113 16.24 29.25 21.06
N ASP A 114 15.63 28.82 22.17
CA ASP A 114 16.36 28.35 23.35
C ASP A 114 16.79 26.89 23.17
N ASN A 115 18.08 26.69 22.93
CA ASN A 115 18.67 25.37 22.70
C ASN A 115 18.65 24.46 23.93
N SER A 116 18.37 24.98 25.13
CA SER A 116 18.17 24.16 26.33
C SER A 116 16.82 23.44 26.35
N LEU A 117 15.89 23.87 25.50
CA LEU A 117 14.57 23.25 25.36
C LEU A 117 14.57 22.16 24.28
N LEU A 118 13.83 21.10 24.53
CA LEU A 118 13.46 20.10 23.53
C LEU A 118 12.21 20.50 22.76
N GLY A 119 11.35 21.34 23.35
CA GLY A 119 10.06 21.69 22.78
C GLY A 119 9.29 22.72 23.60
N VAL A 120 8.13 23.08 23.10
CA VAL A 120 7.18 23.97 23.77
C VAL A 120 5.76 23.41 23.71
N THR A 121 4.91 23.88 24.62
CA THR A 121 3.47 23.62 24.68
C THR A 121 2.70 24.93 24.88
N THR A 122 1.37 24.90 24.90
CA THR A 122 0.54 26.10 25.06
C THR A 122 -0.70 25.79 25.89
N ASN A 123 -1.14 26.78 26.66
CA ASN A 123 -2.44 26.72 27.34
C ASN A 123 -3.62 27.02 26.41
N ALA A 124 -3.34 27.36 25.15
CA ALA A 124 -4.37 27.84 24.22
C ALA A 124 -5.46 26.79 23.99
N LYS A 125 -6.70 27.29 23.92
CA LYS A 125 -7.87 26.53 23.46
C LYS A 125 -7.88 26.49 21.95
N TRP A 126 -8.54 25.48 21.38
CA TRP A 126 -8.63 25.32 19.94
C TRP A 126 -10.10 25.31 19.49
N ALA A 127 -10.51 26.36 18.79
CA ALA A 127 -11.80 26.41 18.11
C ALA A 127 -11.76 25.53 16.86
N THR A 128 -12.71 24.60 16.77
CA THR A 128 -12.89 23.72 15.62
C THR A 128 -14.34 23.78 15.12
N PRO A 129 -14.63 23.31 13.89
CA PRO A 129 -16.01 23.17 13.40
C PRO A 129 -16.90 22.27 14.28
N TYR A 130 -16.30 21.45 15.15
CA TYR A 130 -16.97 20.48 16.03
C TYR A 130 -16.96 20.92 17.51
N GLY A 131 -16.67 22.20 17.77
CA GLY A 131 -16.58 22.79 19.11
C GLY A 131 -15.15 23.01 19.57
N GLU A 132 -15.00 23.44 20.82
CA GLU A 132 -13.70 23.75 21.41
C GLU A 132 -13.00 22.47 21.89
N MET A 133 -11.70 22.37 21.61
CA MET A 133 -10.79 21.41 22.24
C MET A 133 -9.91 22.15 23.25
N THR A 134 -9.88 21.65 24.48
CA THR A 134 -9.22 22.31 25.62
C THR A 134 -8.00 21.54 26.08
N VAL A 135 -7.12 22.23 26.81
CA VAL A 135 -5.88 21.65 27.36
C VAL A 135 -6.09 21.24 28.82
N ASN A 136 -5.60 20.06 29.19
CA ASN A 136 -5.53 19.65 30.60
C ASN A 136 -4.33 20.30 31.28
N ILE A 137 -4.57 21.45 31.92
CA ILE A 137 -3.52 22.26 32.56
C ILE A 137 -2.76 21.48 33.64
N ALA A 138 -3.43 20.67 34.44
CA ALA A 138 -2.78 19.94 35.53
C ALA A 138 -1.79 18.89 35.02
N GLN A 139 -2.18 18.09 34.03
CA GLN A 139 -1.27 17.12 33.40
C GLN A 139 -0.14 17.84 32.64
N GLN A 140 -0.44 18.95 31.98
CA GLN A 140 0.57 19.73 31.28
C GLN A 140 1.62 20.32 32.26
N GLU A 141 1.20 20.89 33.38
CA GLU A 141 2.11 21.40 34.42
C GLU A 141 3.00 20.28 34.98
N ALA A 142 2.44 19.09 35.20
CA ALA A 142 3.22 17.92 35.62
C ALA A 142 4.27 17.51 34.56
N LEU A 143 3.91 17.57 33.27
CA LEU A 143 4.85 17.34 32.17
C LEU A 143 5.98 18.39 32.15
N LEU A 144 5.65 19.67 32.33
CA LEU A 144 6.62 20.78 32.32
C LEU A 144 7.59 20.75 33.50
N ALA A 145 7.17 20.24 34.66
CA ALA A 145 7.96 20.25 35.89
C ALA A 145 9.25 19.42 35.80
N SER A 146 9.22 18.33 35.04
CA SER A 146 10.29 17.32 34.99
C SER A 146 10.98 17.21 33.63
N ASN A 147 10.61 18.06 32.67
CA ASN A 147 11.09 17.98 31.29
C ASN A 147 11.54 19.34 30.76
N PRO A 148 12.49 19.37 29.80
CA PRO A 148 12.96 20.59 29.13
C PRO A 148 11.93 21.12 28.11
N LEU A 149 10.71 21.37 28.57
CA LEU A 149 9.60 21.94 27.85
C LEU A 149 9.15 23.25 28.53
N ARG A 150 8.59 24.19 27.77
CA ARG A 150 8.04 25.46 28.30
C ARG A 150 6.75 25.87 27.60
N LEU A 151 6.02 26.79 28.22
CA LEU A 151 4.87 27.45 27.60
C LEU A 151 5.33 28.52 26.62
N GLN A 152 4.82 28.45 25.38
CA GLN A 152 5.08 29.46 24.34
C GLN A 152 3.93 29.51 23.34
N ASP A 153 2.87 30.26 23.66
CA ASP A 153 1.66 30.36 22.82
C ASP A 153 1.94 30.83 21.39
N ARG A 154 2.93 31.71 21.20
CA ARG A 154 3.29 32.26 19.88
C ARG A 154 3.74 31.19 18.88
N SER A 155 4.35 30.10 19.36
CA SER A 155 4.80 29.02 18.47
C SER A 155 3.63 28.30 17.81
N PHE A 156 2.42 28.38 18.38
CA PHE A 156 1.25 27.65 17.91
C PHE A 156 0.36 28.46 16.96
N LEU A 157 0.63 29.76 16.78
CA LEU A 157 -0.19 30.64 15.94
C LEU A 157 -0.24 30.19 14.47
N ASN A 158 0.88 29.69 13.95
CA ASN A 158 1.03 29.28 12.56
C ASN A 158 1.52 27.84 12.42
N GLU A 159 1.57 27.07 13.52
CA GLU A 159 2.11 25.70 13.46
C GLU A 159 1.12 24.75 12.82
N HIS A 160 1.36 24.46 11.54
CA HIS A 160 0.48 23.71 10.68
C HIS A 160 0.44 22.22 11.00
N GLY A 161 1.51 21.69 11.60
CA GLY A 161 1.48 20.34 12.16
C GLY A 161 0.50 20.17 13.32
N ILE A 162 0.12 21.26 13.99
CA ILE A 162 -0.90 21.24 15.05
C ILE A 162 -2.27 21.63 14.48
N TYR A 163 -2.40 22.84 13.92
CA TYR A 163 -3.72 23.39 13.60
C TYR A 163 -4.48 22.59 12.54
N THR A 164 -3.77 21.84 11.68
CA THR A 164 -4.40 21.01 10.64
C THR A 164 -5.07 19.78 11.24
N ILE A 165 -4.48 19.19 12.28
CA ILE A 165 -4.92 17.90 12.83
C ILE A 165 -5.99 18.07 13.92
N VAL A 166 -5.95 19.16 14.70
CA VAL A 166 -6.85 19.37 15.84
C VAL A 166 -8.35 19.23 15.49
N PRO A 167 -8.88 19.74 14.38
CA PRO A 167 -10.27 19.50 14.00
C PRO A 167 -10.62 18.02 13.77
N PHE A 168 -9.69 17.21 13.23
CA PHE A 168 -9.89 15.77 13.08
C PHE A 168 -9.94 15.09 14.45
N LEU A 169 -9.06 15.49 15.38
CA LEU A 169 -9.04 14.95 16.74
C LEU A 169 -10.33 15.28 17.48
N LYS A 170 -10.79 16.53 17.44
CA LYS A 170 -12.04 16.94 18.10
C LYS A 170 -13.25 16.20 17.54
N LYS A 171 -13.24 15.86 16.25
CA LYS A 171 -14.30 15.05 15.65
C LYS A 171 -14.29 13.60 16.11
N GLN A 172 -13.13 12.94 16.08
CA GLN A 172 -13.03 11.51 16.44
C GLN A 172 -13.11 11.28 17.95
N PHE A 173 -12.58 12.21 18.75
CA PHE A 173 -12.47 12.12 20.20
C PHE A 173 -13.11 13.36 20.85
N PRO A 174 -14.44 13.49 20.79
CA PRO A 174 -15.15 14.71 21.17
C PRO A 174 -14.93 15.14 22.63
N ASP A 175 -14.68 14.19 23.52
CA ASP A 175 -14.53 14.41 24.96
C ASP A 175 -13.06 14.49 25.42
N ALA A 176 -12.10 14.24 24.53
CA ALA A 176 -10.69 14.24 24.88
C ALA A 176 -10.13 15.67 25.00
N SER A 177 -9.24 15.85 25.98
CA SER A 177 -8.40 17.04 26.10
C SER A 177 -7.13 16.91 25.26
N LEU A 178 -6.51 18.04 24.90
CA LEU A 178 -5.31 18.13 24.07
C LEU A 178 -4.08 18.51 24.91
N ILE A 179 -2.94 17.90 24.63
CA ILE A 179 -1.62 18.39 25.03
C ILE A 179 -0.80 18.59 23.74
N PRO A 180 -0.78 19.80 23.17
CA PRO A 180 -0.04 20.06 21.94
C PRO A 180 1.43 20.31 22.26
N ILE A 181 2.34 19.61 21.60
CA ILE A 181 3.78 19.73 21.79
C ILE A 181 4.43 20.02 20.43
N VAL A 182 5.23 21.07 20.38
CA VAL A 182 6.07 21.40 19.22
C VAL A 182 7.51 21.15 19.61
N LEU A 183 8.18 20.25 18.89
CA LEU A 183 9.55 19.84 19.18
C LEU A 183 10.55 20.58 18.30
N ARG A 184 11.60 21.09 18.94
CA ARG A 184 12.74 21.68 18.24
C ARG A 184 13.50 20.60 17.48
N GLN A 185 13.91 20.87 16.25
CA GLN A 185 14.74 19.95 15.48
C GLN A 185 16.16 19.82 16.07
N SER A 186 16.69 18.60 16.09
CA SER A 186 18.00 18.26 16.67
C SER A 186 18.41 16.84 16.25
N ASP A 187 19.72 16.57 16.27
CA ASP A 187 20.29 15.23 16.09
C ASP A 187 20.47 14.47 17.42
N GLN A 188 20.17 15.10 18.56
CA GLN A 188 20.30 14.54 19.90
C GLN A 188 19.11 13.63 20.27
N TYR A 189 18.82 12.63 19.44
CA TYR A 189 17.60 11.82 19.51
C TYR A 189 17.36 11.12 20.87
N GLN A 190 18.42 10.79 21.61
CA GLN A 190 18.31 10.16 22.93
C GLN A 190 17.59 11.06 23.96
N GLN A 191 17.70 12.39 23.83
CA GLN A 191 16.99 13.32 24.70
C GLN A 191 15.47 13.27 24.45
N TYR A 192 15.07 13.12 23.19
CA TYR A 192 13.68 12.99 22.78
C TYR A 192 13.11 11.61 23.12
N GLU A 193 13.88 10.54 22.94
CA GLU A 193 13.52 9.21 23.45
C GLU A 193 13.29 9.24 24.97
N SER A 194 14.13 9.97 25.71
CA SER A 194 13.95 10.15 27.16
C SER A 194 12.68 10.94 27.50
N LEU A 195 12.36 11.98 26.72
CA LEU A 195 11.09 12.72 26.84
C LEU A 195 9.88 11.79 26.61
N GLY A 196 9.95 10.92 25.61
CA GLY A 196 8.92 9.91 25.33
C GLY A 196 8.66 8.98 26.51
N LYS A 197 9.73 8.48 27.15
CA LYS A 197 9.64 7.64 28.36
C LYS A 197 9.01 8.40 29.52
N ALA A 198 9.34 9.69 29.66
CA ALA A 198 8.82 10.54 30.72
C ALA A 198 7.31 10.76 30.61
N LEU A 199 6.69 10.60 29.43
CA LEU A 199 5.24 10.72 29.27
C LEU A 199 4.47 9.73 30.17
N HIS A 200 4.99 8.52 30.38
CA HIS A 200 4.36 7.52 31.28
C HIS A 200 4.32 7.94 32.75
N THR A 201 5.09 8.94 33.14
CA THR A 201 5.08 9.45 34.53
C THR A 201 3.89 10.36 34.80
N VAL A 202 3.25 10.86 33.74
CA VAL A 202 2.16 11.84 33.81
C VAL A 202 0.86 11.28 33.21
N PHE A 203 0.97 10.44 32.18
CA PHE A 203 -0.15 10.01 31.36
C PHE A 203 -0.37 8.51 31.47
N ASP A 204 -1.61 8.09 31.74
CA ASP A 204 -2.00 6.69 31.68
C ASP A 204 -2.14 6.27 30.21
N PRO A 205 -1.35 5.27 29.73
CA PRO A 205 -1.38 4.83 28.34
C PRO A 205 -2.70 4.14 27.94
N THR A 206 -3.56 3.77 28.89
CA THR A 206 -4.90 3.23 28.60
C THR A 206 -5.95 4.30 28.32
N GLU A 207 -5.67 5.55 28.73
CA GLU A 207 -6.56 6.71 28.55
C GLU A 207 -5.93 7.81 27.68
N THR A 208 -4.72 7.57 27.16
CA THR A 208 -3.93 8.56 26.42
C THR A 208 -3.55 8.04 25.04
N LEU A 209 -3.82 8.86 24.02
CA LEU A 209 -3.35 8.63 22.65
C LEU A 209 -2.23 9.61 22.30
N VAL A 210 -1.08 9.10 21.87
CA VAL A 210 0.00 9.93 21.29
C VAL A 210 -0.16 9.98 19.77
N VAL A 211 -0.31 11.18 19.21
CA VAL A 211 -0.40 11.40 17.76
C VAL A 211 0.84 12.15 17.29
N ILE A 212 1.62 11.52 16.43
CA ILE A 212 2.73 12.16 15.72
C ILE A 212 2.22 12.77 14.43
N SER A 213 2.44 14.07 14.30
CA SER A 213 2.17 14.88 13.12
C SER A 213 3.44 14.99 12.29
N SER A 214 3.50 14.31 11.15
CA SER A 214 4.70 14.33 10.30
C SER A 214 4.41 13.92 8.86
N ASP A 215 4.95 14.67 7.92
CA ASP A 215 5.05 14.27 6.52
C ASP A 215 6.41 13.58 6.27
N PHE A 216 6.46 12.75 5.23
CA PHE A 216 7.59 11.86 4.97
C PHE A 216 8.51 12.40 3.89
N SER A 217 8.78 11.65 2.82
CA SER A 217 9.67 12.06 1.75
C SER A 217 9.19 13.36 1.08
N HIS A 218 10.08 14.32 0.87
CA HIS A 218 9.79 15.59 0.21
C HIS A 218 10.68 15.84 -1.01
N ASN A 219 10.16 16.62 -1.97
CA ASN A 219 10.91 17.19 -3.09
C ASN A 219 11.65 16.16 -3.95
N LYS A 220 11.02 15.01 -4.18
CA LYS A 220 11.58 13.94 -5.00
C LYS A 220 10.48 13.22 -5.80
N PRO A 221 10.85 12.45 -6.84
CA PRO A 221 9.88 11.68 -7.61
C PRO A 221 9.12 10.66 -6.76
N SER A 222 7.86 10.39 -7.11
CA SER A 222 6.97 9.45 -6.39
C SER A 222 7.59 8.07 -6.21
N ASP A 223 8.31 7.54 -7.22
CA ASP A 223 8.95 6.23 -7.14
C ASP A 223 10.14 6.22 -6.16
N GLN A 224 10.89 7.33 -6.06
CA GLN A 224 11.97 7.49 -5.09
C GLN A 224 11.42 7.70 -3.68
N ALA A 225 10.36 8.50 -3.52
CA ALA A 225 9.67 8.69 -2.25
C ALA A 225 9.19 7.35 -1.68
N VAL A 226 8.61 6.47 -2.52
CA VAL A 226 8.19 5.13 -2.08
C VAL A 226 9.36 4.30 -1.54
N LYS A 227 10.53 4.34 -2.19
CA LYS A 227 11.73 3.59 -1.74
C LYS A 227 12.24 4.11 -0.40
N ASP A 228 12.31 5.43 -0.25
CA ASP A 228 12.77 6.08 0.99
C ASP A 228 11.77 5.84 2.13
N ASP A 229 10.47 5.80 1.83
CA ASP A 229 9.41 5.49 2.78
C ASP A 229 9.42 4.03 3.22
N GLN A 230 9.79 3.07 2.36
CA GLN A 230 9.94 1.67 2.76
C GLN A 230 10.97 1.53 3.88
N GLN A 231 12.09 2.24 3.76
CA GLN A 231 13.10 2.26 4.81
C GLN A 231 12.58 2.95 6.09
N SER A 232 11.84 4.03 5.93
CA SER A 232 11.18 4.74 7.04
C SER A 232 10.19 3.84 7.79
N ILE A 233 9.35 3.09 7.07
CA ILE A 233 8.38 2.13 7.62
C ILE A 233 9.08 1.01 8.38
N LEU A 234 10.16 0.46 7.84
CA LEU A 234 10.94 -0.58 8.52
C LEU A 234 11.53 -0.07 9.83
N THR A 235 12.08 1.14 9.84
CA THR A 235 12.60 1.77 11.06
C THR A 235 11.49 2.06 12.07
N LEU A 236 10.33 2.57 11.62
CA LEU A 236 9.15 2.77 12.48
C LEU A 236 8.62 1.46 13.08
N ALA A 237 8.56 0.39 12.30
CA ALA A 237 8.10 -0.91 12.78
C ALA A 237 9.05 -1.50 13.82
N LYS A 238 10.36 -1.34 13.63
CA LYS A 238 11.40 -1.83 14.54
C LYS A 238 11.60 -0.94 15.79
N GLN A 239 11.22 0.34 15.72
CA GLN A 239 11.51 1.35 16.75
C GLN A 239 13.00 1.42 17.13
N ASP A 240 13.87 1.22 16.15
CA ASP A 240 15.30 1.21 16.39
C ASP A 240 15.86 2.63 16.24
N LEU A 241 16.16 3.26 17.37
CA LEU A 241 16.76 4.60 17.44
C LEU A 241 18.08 4.69 16.67
N GLN A 242 18.85 3.60 16.55
CA GLN A 242 20.11 3.61 15.80
C GLN A 242 19.89 3.83 14.30
N THR A 243 18.73 3.42 13.80
CA THR A 243 18.36 3.57 12.39
C THR A 243 17.48 4.79 12.12
N ILE A 244 17.25 5.67 13.12
CA ILE A 244 16.32 6.80 12.98
C ILE A 244 16.67 7.77 11.85
N ASN A 245 17.96 7.90 11.52
CA ASN A 245 18.40 8.74 10.40
C ASN A 245 17.98 8.19 9.03
N GLN A 246 17.53 6.93 8.97
CA GLN A 246 16.99 6.29 7.78
C GLN A 246 15.50 6.61 7.56
N ILE A 247 14.82 7.21 8.54
CA ILE A 247 13.48 7.75 8.34
C ILE A 247 13.60 9.03 7.50
N ASP A 248 12.96 9.10 6.35
CA ASP A 248 12.83 10.34 5.58
C ASP A 248 11.53 11.04 5.95
N SER A 249 11.62 11.96 6.90
CA SER A 249 10.47 12.67 7.49
C SER A 249 10.90 14.02 8.03
N ASP A 250 9.96 14.96 8.05
CA ASP A 250 10.13 16.30 8.62
C ASP A 250 10.24 16.31 10.16
N CYS A 251 9.99 15.19 10.85
CA CYS A 251 10.07 15.13 12.31
C CYS A 251 10.66 13.83 12.88
N LYS A 252 11.95 13.59 12.60
CA LYS A 252 12.72 12.52 13.27
C LYS A 252 12.71 12.62 14.79
N VAL A 253 12.76 13.83 15.36
CA VAL A 253 12.67 14.04 16.81
C VAL A 253 11.30 13.62 17.39
N CYS A 254 10.22 13.75 16.63
CA CYS A 254 8.92 13.22 16.99
C CYS A 254 8.95 11.69 17.03
N MET A 255 9.59 11.05 16.04
CA MET A 255 9.73 9.58 16.01
C MET A 255 10.60 9.05 17.16
N ALA A 256 11.67 9.76 17.52
CA ALA A 256 12.46 9.43 18.71
C ALA A 256 11.62 9.47 19.98
N THR A 257 10.79 10.51 20.13
CA THR A 257 9.84 10.64 21.26
C THR A 257 8.82 9.50 21.26
N LEU A 258 8.29 9.15 20.10
CA LEU A 258 7.38 8.02 19.93
C LEU A 258 8.04 6.69 20.35
N PHE A 259 9.28 6.43 19.94
CA PHE A 259 10.00 5.20 20.30
C PHE A 259 10.21 5.09 21.81
N GLY A 260 10.55 6.22 22.45
CA GLY A 260 10.64 6.30 23.90
C GLY A 260 9.31 6.00 24.60
N TYR A 261 8.20 6.56 24.09
CA TYR A 261 6.86 6.29 24.62
C TYR A 261 6.45 4.83 24.45
N LEU A 262 6.75 4.20 23.32
CA LEU A 262 6.33 2.82 23.06
C LEU A 262 7.21 1.76 23.73
N GLN A 263 8.42 2.11 24.18
CA GLN A 263 9.44 1.16 24.62
C GLN A 263 8.96 0.14 25.66
N THR A 264 8.09 0.54 26.59
CA THR A 264 7.59 -0.32 27.67
C THR A 264 6.17 -0.84 27.44
N LEU A 265 5.56 -0.50 26.31
CA LEU A 265 4.20 -0.91 25.97
C LEU A 265 4.26 -2.06 24.98
N PRO A 266 3.79 -3.28 25.30
CA PRO A 266 3.70 -4.35 24.31
C PRO A 266 2.71 -3.98 23.22
N HIS A 267 3.17 -3.88 21.97
CA HIS A 267 2.35 -3.41 20.87
C HIS A 267 2.70 -4.09 19.54
N THR A 268 1.80 -3.90 18.56
CA THR A 268 1.98 -4.28 17.17
C THR A 268 1.96 -3.01 16.31
N PHE A 269 2.94 -2.89 15.41
CA PHE A 269 2.92 -1.88 14.37
C PHE A 269 1.90 -2.25 13.29
N GLN A 270 0.98 -1.34 12.99
CA GLN A 270 0.00 -1.46 11.93
C GLN A 270 0.20 -0.31 10.94
N LEU A 271 0.68 -0.62 9.73
CA LEU A 271 0.66 0.34 8.64
C LEU A 271 -0.80 0.58 8.23
N VAL A 272 -1.21 1.85 8.19
CA VAL A 272 -2.53 2.25 7.69
C VAL A 272 -2.45 2.51 6.19
N GLU A 273 -1.49 3.33 5.77
CA GLU A 273 -1.35 3.72 4.37
C GLU A 273 0.06 4.25 4.11
N ASN A 274 0.58 4.01 2.90
CA ASN A 274 1.72 4.71 2.33
C ASN A 274 1.28 5.25 0.97
N THR A 275 1.22 6.57 0.83
CA THR A 275 0.81 7.26 -0.40
C THR A 275 1.56 8.58 -0.53
N ASP A 276 1.27 9.39 -1.55
CA ASP A 276 1.93 10.68 -1.75
C ASP A 276 1.03 11.69 -2.46
N SER A 277 1.47 12.94 -2.51
CA SER A 277 0.73 14.04 -3.12
C SER A 277 0.37 13.78 -4.58
N PHE A 278 1.20 13.06 -5.33
CA PHE A 278 0.90 12.68 -6.72
C PHE A 278 -0.21 11.63 -6.77
N LYS A 279 -0.12 10.56 -5.98
CA LYS A 279 -1.14 9.51 -5.93
C LYS A 279 -2.49 10.04 -5.46
N ILE A 280 -2.52 11.09 -4.64
CA ILE A 280 -3.76 11.74 -4.18
C ILE A 280 -4.30 12.74 -5.22
N SER A 281 -3.45 13.59 -5.79
CA SER A 281 -3.90 14.75 -6.61
C SER A 281 -3.79 14.56 -8.12
N GLY A 282 -2.92 13.65 -8.58
CA GLY A 282 -2.55 13.42 -9.97
C GLY A 282 -1.73 14.54 -10.63
N GLN A 283 -1.22 15.53 -9.87
CA GLN A 283 -0.70 16.77 -10.46
C GLN A 283 0.80 16.76 -10.80
N ASP A 284 1.68 16.26 -9.93
CA ASP A 284 3.14 16.30 -10.14
C ASP A 284 3.82 15.04 -9.57
N GLU A 285 4.25 14.14 -10.45
CA GLU A 285 4.93 12.89 -10.09
C GLU A 285 6.43 13.06 -9.76
N HIS A 286 7.03 14.19 -10.11
CA HIS A 286 8.47 14.42 -10.00
C HIS A 286 8.86 15.10 -8.68
N THR A 287 7.91 15.79 -8.04
CA THR A 287 8.14 16.52 -6.79
C THR A 287 6.99 16.25 -5.82
N VAL A 288 7.09 15.15 -5.06
CA VAL A 288 6.03 14.78 -4.11
C VAL A 288 6.37 15.10 -2.67
N THR A 289 5.32 15.26 -1.87
CA THR A 289 5.35 15.00 -0.43
C THR A 289 4.68 13.64 -0.20
N SER A 290 5.33 12.73 0.49
CA SER A 290 4.75 11.43 0.83
C SER A 290 4.19 11.37 2.24
N TYR A 291 3.31 10.39 2.45
CA TYR A 291 2.51 10.23 3.66
C TYR A 291 2.57 8.77 4.09
N VAL A 292 3.32 8.51 5.15
CA VAL A 292 3.29 7.22 5.86
C VAL A 292 2.41 7.39 7.10
N SER A 293 1.31 6.64 7.15
CA SER A 293 0.41 6.62 8.30
C SER A 293 0.36 5.25 8.95
N ALA A 294 0.40 5.23 10.27
CA ALA A 294 0.48 4.00 11.04
C ALA A 294 -0.17 4.12 12.42
N ARG A 295 -0.47 2.98 13.04
CA ARG A 295 -0.93 2.85 14.42
C ARG A 295 -0.07 1.86 15.19
N PHE A 296 0.01 2.07 16.50
CA PHE A 296 0.66 1.17 17.43
C PHE A 296 -0.38 0.67 18.43
N ILE A 297 -0.85 -0.56 18.20
CA ILE A 297 -1.99 -1.16 18.92
C ILE A 297 -1.47 -2.16 19.97
N PRO A 298 -2.15 -2.35 21.12
CA PRO A 298 -1.73 -3.32 22.13
C PRO A 298 -1.51 -4.73 21.56
N LEU A 299 -0.47 -5.42 22.04
CA LEU A 299 -0.15 -6.78 21.61
C LEU A 299 -1.32 -7.74 21.92
N GLY A 300 -1.79 -8.48 20.92
CA GLY A 300 -2.96 -9.37 21.05
C GLY A 300 -4.31 -8.74 20.69
N ALA A 301 -4.35 -7.42 20.42
CA ALA A 301 -5.48 -6.83 19.72
C ALA A 301 -5.50 -7.35 18.26
N THR A 302 -6.68 -7.77 17.77
CA THR A 302 -6.83 -8.22 16.38
C THR A 302 -6.45 -7.07 15.44
N PRO A 303 -5.40 -7.20 14.60
CA PRO A 303 -5.07 -6.17 13.64
C PRO A 303 -6.26 -5.98 12.69
N LEU A 304 -6.69 -4.73 12.49
CA LEU A 304 -7.67 -4.45 11.45
C LEU A 304 -7.05 -4.84 10.10
N PRO A 305 -7.79 -5.50 9.20
CA PRO A 305 -7.31 -5.76 7.86
C PRO A 305 -6.94 -4.42 7.18
N PRO A 306 -5.98 -4.42 6.23
CA PRO A 306 -5.69 -3.23 5.43
C PRO A 306 -7.00 -2.73 4.80
N ILE A 307 -7.35 -1.47 5.06
CA ILE A 307 -8.57 -0.88 4.52
C ILE A 307 -8.36 -0.72 3.01
N LYS A 308 -9.19 -1.39 2.20
CA LYS A 308 -9.25 -1.17 0.74
C LYS A 308 -9.34 0.32 0.47
N SER A 309 -8.46 0.86 -0.37
CA SER A 309 -8.50 2.26 -0.79
C SER A 309 -9.91 2.62 -1.26
N VAL A 310 -10.62 3.45 -0.49
CA VAL A 310 -11.91 4.00 -0.89
C VAL A 310 -11.62 5.07 -1.93
N THR A 311 -11.93 4.73 -3.18
CA THR A 311 -11.92 5.69 -4.29
C THR A 311 -12.96 6.74 -4.00
N LEU A 312 -12.52 7.97 -3.76
CA LEU A 312 -13.34 9.17 -3.77
C LEU A 312 -14.20 9.19 -5.04
N SER A 313 -15.50 8.99 -4.90
CA SER A 313 -16.45 9.22 -6.00
C SER A 313 -16.60 10.72 -6.19
N SER A 314 -15.83 11.28 -7.12
CA SER A 314 -16.05 12.65 -7.56
C SER A 314 -17.37 12.73 -8.34
N SER A 315 -18.37 13.41 -7.76
CA SER A 315 -19.61 13.76 -8.45
C SER A 315 -19.32 14.73 -9.61
N SER A 316 -19.61 14.22 -10.80
CA SER A 316 -19.96 14.91 -12.05
C SER A 316 -19.40 16.33 -12.29
N SER A 317 -18.41 16.42 -13.17
CA SER A 317 -18.54 17.31 -14.31
C SER A 317 -18.28 16.51 -15.59
N GLN A 318 -19.23 16.57 -16.52
CA GLN A 318 -19.14 15.93 -17.83
C GLN A 318 -17.94 16.52 -18.58
N SER A 319 -16.92 15.69 -18.80
CA SER A 319 -16.07 15.81 -19.98
C SER A 319 -15.81 14.40 -20.49
N SER A 320 -16.14 14.16 -21.75
CA SER A 320 -15.88 12.91 -22.45
C SER A 320 -14.37 12.69 -22.60
N SER A 321 -13.71 12.13 -21.58
CA SER A 321 -12.39 11.53 -21.72
C SER A 321 -12.58 10.05 -22.00
N HIS A 322 -12.05 9.53 -23.11
CA HIS A 322 -11.98 8.10 -23.37
C HIS A 322 -11.40 7.39 -22.14
N GLN A 323 -12.24 6.62 -21.44
CA GLN A 323 -11.82 5.76 -20.34
C GLN A 323 -10.77 4.79 -20.91
N LYS A 324 -9.54 4.82 -20.40
CA LYS A 324 -8.46 3.95 -20.89
C LYS A 324 -8.89 2.48 -20.76
N ALA A 325 -8.59 1.67 -21.78
CA ALA A 325 -8.88 0.25 -21.79
C ALA A 325 -8.23 -0.46 -20.59
N ILE A 326 -8.95 -1.42 -20.00
CA ILE A 326 -8.44 -2.25 -18.91
C ILE A 326 -7.55 -3.32 -19.53
N ARG A 327 -6.29 -3.41 -19.12
CA ARG A 327 -5.32 -4.38 -19.69
C ARG A 327 -4.89 -5.35 -18.60
N LEU A 328 -5.39 -6.58 -18.64
CA LEU A 328 -5.02 -7.64 -17.70
C LEU A 328 -3.98 -8.55 -18.35
N LEU A 329 -2.83 -8.77 -17.71
CA LEU A 329 -1.81 -9.69 -18.20
C LEU A 329 -1.85 -10.98 -17.40
N PHE A 330 -2.07 -12.10 -18.08
CA PHE A 330 -2.05 -13.44 -17.48
C PHE A 330 -0.72 -14.13 -17.79
N GLY A 331 -0.10 -14.74 -16.79
CA GLY A 331 1.11 -15.56 -16.95
C GLY A 331 0.99 -16.86 -16.18
N GLY A 332 1.68 -17.92 -16.61
CA GLY A 332 1.51 -19.26 -16.04
C GLY A 332 2.18 -19.49 -14.67
N ASP A 333 2.91 -20.60 -14.56
CA ASP A 333 3.39 -21.13 -13.28
C ASP A 333 4.61 -20.37 -12.72
N LEU A 334 4.55 -20.01 -11.43
CA LEU A 334 5.62 -19.35 -10.67
C LEU A 334 6.14 -20.25 -9.54
N MET A 335 7.31 -20.86 -9.72
CA MET A 335 8.00 -21.68 -8.71
C MET A 335 9.34 -21.06 -8.30
N PHE A 336 9.40 -20.55 -7.06
CA PHE A 336 10.53 -19.79 -6.52
C PHE A 336 11.44 -20.58 -5.56
N ASP A 337 11.42 -21.91 -5.62
CA ASP A 337 12.26 -22.79 -4.80
C ASP A 337 13.39 -23.45 -5.63
N ARG A 338 14.03 -24.49 -5.10
CA ARG A 338 15.13 -25.24 -5.76
C ARG A 338 16.23 -24.30 -6.27
N THR A 339 16.61 -24.42 -7.54
CA THR A 339 17.69 -23.62 -8.09
C THR A 339 17.27 -22.17 -8.29
N ILE A 340 15.98 -21.86 -8.48
CA ILE A 340 15.48 -20.47 -8.53
C ILE A 340 15.74 -19.77 -7.20
N ARG A 341 15.46 -20.41 -6.05
CA ARG A 341 15.83 -19.87 -4.73
C ARG A 341 17.32 -19.59 -4.62
N GLN A 342 18.18 -20.49 -5.12
CA GLN A 342 19.62 -20.27 -5.13
C GLN A 342 20.01 -19.06 -6.00
N LYS A 343 19.37 -18.88 -7.16
CA LYS A 343 19.59 -17.71 -8.02
C LYS A 343 19.14 -16.41 -7.35
N MET A 344 17.97 -16.40 -6.69
CA MET A 344 17.50 -15.25 -5.94
C MET A 344 18.41 -14.89 -4.77
N ASN A 345 18.92 -15.89 -4.03
CA ASN A 345 19.87 -15.64 -2.94
C ASN A 345 21.20 -15.05 -3.42
N GLN A 346 21.59 -15.30 -4.68
CA GLN A 346 22.82 -14.80 -5.27
C GLN A 346 22.64 -13.41 -5.92
N ALA A 347 21.54 -13.20 -6.64
CA ALA A 347 21.32 -12.04 -7.50
C ALA A 347 20.22 -11.07 -7.01
N GLY A 348 19.51 -11.43 -5.94
CA GLY A 348 18.33 -10.72 -5.44
C GLY A 348 17.02 -11.30 -5.99
N HIS A 349 15.92 -11.13 -5.26
CA HIS A 349 14.61 -11.68 -5.63
C HIS A 349 14.05 -11.07 -6.93
N ALA A 350 14.23 -9.76 -7.12
CA ALA A 350 13.76 -9.06 -8.31
C ALA A 350 14.41 -9.53 -9.62
N PHE A 351 15.61 -10.12 -9.55
CA PHE A 351 16.40 -10.53 -10.73
C PHE A 351 15.62 -11.46 -11.68
N ILE A 352 14.76 -12.33 -11.13
CA ILE A 352 14.06 -13.38 -11.87
C ILE A 352 13.11 -12.82 -12.92
N LEU A 353 12.36 -11.76 -12.58
CA LEU A 353 11.30 -11.20 -13.42
C LEU A 353 11.59 -9.78 -13.93
N GLN A 354 12.76 -9.20 -13.60
CA GLN A 354 13.06 -7.80 -13.91
C GLN A 354 12.91 -7.44 -15.40
N GLU A 355 13.22 -8.37 -16.30
CA GLU A 355 13.17 -8.16 -17.75
C GLU A 355 11.74 -8.08 -18.29
N LEU A 356 10.75 -8.54 -17.53
CA LEU A 356 9.33 -8.47 -17.86
C LEU A 356 8.63 -7.24 -17.24
N VAL A 357 9.27 -6.55 -16.29
CA VAL A 357 8.70 -5.38 -15.59
C VAL A 357 8.19 -4.30 -16.56
N PRO A 358 8.91 -3.94 -17.65
CA PRO A 358 8.38 -2.96 -18.60
C PRO A 358 7.06 -3.38 -19.25
N LEU A 359 6.88 -4.68 -19.51
CA LEU A 359 5.59 -5.21 -19.98
C LEU A 359 4.55 -5.09 -18.88
N PHE A 360 4.87 -5.49 -17.64
CA PHE A 360 3.95 -5.46 -16.51
C PHE A 360 3.44 -4.05 -16.21
N GLU A 361 4.32 -3.04 -16.27
CA GLU A 361 3.98 -1.62 -16.03
C GLU A 361 2.99 -1.05 -17.06
N SER A 362 2.93 -1.64 -18.26
CA SER A 362 1.97 -1.25 -19.28
C SER A 362 0.57 -1.85 -19.09
N HIS A 363 0.36 -2.64 -18.03
CA HIS A 363 -0.88 -3.34 -17.71
C HIS A 363 -1.51 -2.84 -16.42
N THR A 364 -2.84 -2.90 -16.36
CA THR A 364 -3.64 -2.56 -15.18
C THR A 364 -3.34 -3.52 -14.02
N ALA A 365 -3.23 -4.81 -14.32
CA ALA A 365 -2.86 -5.83 -13.35
C ALA A 365 -2.19 -7.01 -14.05
N VAL A 366 -1.23 -7.64 -13.37
CA VAL A 366 -0.66 -8.93 -13.76
C VAL A 366 -1.14 -10.01 -12.80
N ILE A 367 -1.61 -11.12 -13.38
CA ILE A 367 -2.21 -12.28 -12.72
C ILE A 367 -1.43 -13.54 -13.09
N ALA A 368 -1.03 -14.35 -12.11
CA ALA A 368 -0.29 -15.58 -12.38
C ALA A 368 -0.56 -16.70 -11.36
N ASN A 369 -0.15 -17.93 -11.65
CA ASN A 369 -0.26 -19.07 -10.72
C ASN A 369 0.96 -19.12 -9.80
N LEU A 370 0.76 -19.01 -8.48
CA LEU A 370 1.83 -19.15 -7.49
C LEU A 370 1.92 -20.62 -7.05
N GLU A 371 2.84 -21.37 -7.66
CA GLU A 371 2.88 -22.83 -7.60
C GLU A 371 3.61 -23.36 -6.35
N GLY A 372 3.17 -22.92 -5.18
CA GLY A 372 3.71 -23.33 -3.90
C GLY A 372 3.45 -22.30 -2.80
N PRO A 373 3.66 -22.68 -1.53
CA PRO A 373 3.40 -21.81 -0.39
C PRO A 373 4.55 -20.82 -0.14
N VAL A 374 4.22 -19.63 0.34
CA VAL A 374 5.18 -18.65 0.89
C VAL A 374 5.25 -18.87 2.40
N THR A 375 6.39 -19.36 2.90
CA THR A 375 6.54 -19.67 4.34
C THR A 375 7.95 -19.35 4.84
N ASN A 376 8.11 -19.21 6.15
CA ASN A 376 9.42 -19.07 6.78
C ASN A 376 10.12 -20.42 7.05
N ASN A 377 9.56 -21.54 6.58
CA ASN A 377 10.17 -22.85 6.76
C ASN A 377 11.42 -23.00 5.88
N ALA A 378 12.37 -23.80 6.35
CA ALA A 378 13.51 -24.20 5.55
C ALA A 378 13.05 -24.98 4.30
N SER A 379 13.66 -24.69 3.15
CA SER A 379 13.39 -25.43 1.91
C SER A 379 13.82 -26.89 2.06
N LYS A 380 12.91 -27.80 1.74
CA LYS A 380 13.20 -29.24 1.60
C LYS A 380 13.74 -29.58 0.22
N SER A 381 13.52 -28.70 -0.75
CA SER A 381 13.88 -28.92 -2.14
C SER A 381 15.30 -28.46 -2.48
N VAL A 382 15.83 -27.42 -1.80
CA VAL A 382 17.23 -27.00 -1.98
C VAL A 382 18.18 -28.06 -1.44
N GLY A 383 19.10 -28.52 -2.29
CA GLY A 383 20.12 -29.51 -1.94
C GLY A 383 19.63 -30.95 -1.90
N SER A 384 18.34 -31.21 -2.17
CA SER A 384 17.82 -32.57 -2.32
C SER A 384 18.23 -33.17 -3.68
N ILE A 385 18.16 -34.50 -3.77
CA ILE A 385 18.47 -35.23 -5.00
C ILE A 385 17.37 -34.93 -6.03
N PRO A 386 17.70 -34.48 -7.26
CA PRO A 386 16.70 -34.28 -8.31
C PRO A 386 15.82 -35.52 -8.51
N GLY A 387 14.50 -35.32 -8.53
CA GLY A 387 13.51 -36.41 -8.66
C GLY A 387 13.20 -37.18 -7.38
N SER A 388 13.86 -36.89 -6.25
CA SER A 388 13.44 -37.43 -4.95
C SER A 388 12.16 -36.77 -4.43
N PRO A 389 11.39 -37.40 -3.53
CA PRO A 389 10.17 -36.78 -2.98
C PRO A 389 10.41 -35.40 -2.37
N ALA A 390 11.54 -35.19 -1.69
CA ALA A 390 11.91 -33.91 -1.11
C ALA A 390 12.15 -32.80 -2.15
N ASN A 391 12.48 -33.17 -3.39
CA ASN A 391 12.71 -32.24 -4.50
C ASN A 391 11.41 -31.63 -5.08
N PHE A 392 10.26 -32.14 -4.65
CA PHE A 392 8.93 -31.67 -5.05
C PHE A 392 8.14 -31.06 -3.89
N ILE A 393 8.82 -30.70 -2.79
CA ILE A 393 8.19 -30.02 -1.65
C ILE A 393 8.69 -28.59 -1.60
N PHE A 394 7.90 -27.69 -2.17
CA PHE A 394 8.28 -26.29 -2.37
C PHE A 394 7.90 -25.43 -1.17
N THR A 395 8.74 -24.44 -0.89
CA THR A 395 8.42 -23.26 -0.08
C THR A 395 9.16 -22.07 -0.64
N PHE A 396 8.49 -20.92 -0.67
CA PHE A 396 9.02 -19.66 -1.18
C PHE A 396 9.38 -18.74 -0.02
N ASP A 397 10.47 -18.00 -0.18
CA ASP A 397 10.90 -17.01 0.80
C ASP A 397 9.79 -15.94 1.00
N PRO A 398 9.49 -15.48 2.22
CA PRO A 398 8.54 -14.39 2.45
C PRO A 398 8.78 -13.15 1.57
N MET A 399 10.04 -12.85 1.23
CA MET A 399 10.40 -11.76 0.32
C MET A 399 9.82 -11.90 -1.09
N VAL A 400 9.45 -13.11 -1.52
CA VAL A 400 8.79 -13.34 -2.81
C VAL A 400 7.47 -12.57 -2.89
N ALA A 401 6.68 -12.54 -1.80
CA ALA A 401 5.41 -11.80 -1.79
C ALA A 401 5.62 -10.30 -2.06
N THR A 402 6.56 -9.67 -1.37
CA THR A 402 6.92 -8.25 -1.59
C THR A 402 7.47 -8.03 -3.00
N THR A 403 8.34 -8.93 -3.47
CA THR A 403 8.96 -8.82 -4.81
C THR A 403 7.92 -8.86 -5.91
N LEU A 404 6.94 -9.76 -5.84
CA LEU A 404 5.87 -9.86 -6.81
C LEU A 404 5.05 -8.56 -6.86
N TYR A 405 4.73 -7.97 -5.71
CA TYR A 405 4.04 -6.68 -5.64
C TYR A 405 4.88 -5.55 -6.27
N ASP A 406 6.15 -5.45 -5.91
CA ASP A 406 7.07 -4.43 -6.43
C ASP A 406 7.22 -4.52 -7.96
N GLN A 407 7.24 -5.75 -8.48
CA GLN A 407 7.29 -6.04 -9.92
C GLN A 407 5.92 -6.06 -10.59
N LYS A 408 4.95 -5.33 -10.05
CA LYS A 408 3.63 -5.06 -10.64
C LYS A 408 2.70 -6.27 -10.80
N LEU A 409 3.03 -7.43 -10.21
CA LEU A 409 2.02 -8.46 -10.00
C LEU A 409 1.05 -8.00 -8.92
N ARG A 410 -0.24 -8.29 -9.13
CA ARG A 410 -1.32 -7.80 -8.27
C ARG A 410 -2.20 -8.93 -7.76
N VAL A 411 -2.33 -10.01 -8.53
CA VAL A 411 -3.19 -11.15 -8.18
C VAL A 411 -2.43 -12.46 -8.40
N VAL A 412 -2.54 -13.38 -7.45
CA VAL A 412 -2.01 -14.75 -7.61
C VAL A 412 -3.09 -15.81 -7.40
N ASN A 413 -3.11 -16.83 -8.26
CA ASN A 413 -3.86 -18.05 -8.03
C ASN A 413 -3.09 -18.97 -7.07
N LEU A 414 -3.75 -19.47 -6.04
CA LEU A 414 -3.21 -20.40 -5.05
C LEU A 414 -3.74 -21.83 -5.22
N GLY A 415 -4.78 -22.03 -6.03
CA GLY A 415 -5.38 -23.34 -6.23
C GLY A 415 -4.55 -24.18 -7.19
N ASN A 416 -3.56 -24.89 -6.64
CA ASN A 416 -2.68 -25.82 -7.34
C ASN A 416 -2.29 -27.00 -6.44
N ASN A 417 -1.58 -27.98 -6.99
CA ASN A 417 -1.14 -29.18 -6.27
C ASN A 417 -0.03 -28.92 -5.24
N HIS A 418 0.68 -27.79 -5.33
CA HIS A 418 1.82 -27.48 -4.48
C HIS A 418 1.49 -26.61 -3.27
N ILE A 419 0.35 -25.92 -3.24
CA ILE A 419 -0.01 -24.98 -2.17
C ILE A 419 -0.01 -25.60 -0.76
N GLN A 420 -0.34 -26.89 -0.64
CA GLN A 420 -0.34 -27.62 0.64
C GLN A 420 0.99 -28.33 0.98
N ASN A 421 2.10 -28.02 0.30
CA ASN A 421 3.40 -28.67 0.54
C ASN A 421 3.91 -28.53 1.99
N PHE A 422 3.43 -27.51 2.72
CA PHE A 422 3.66 -27.32 4.16
C PHE A 422 2.37 -27.38 5.00
N GLY A 423 1.37 -28.09 4.50
CA GLY A 423 0.07 -28.28 5.16
C GLY A 423 -0.67 -26.97 5.40
N GLN A 424 -1.60 -27.00 6.35
CA GLN A 424 -2.46 -25.84 6.63
C GLN A 424 -1.70 -24.62 7.13
N ASP A 425 -0.70 -24.85 7.97
CA ASP A 425 0.13 -23.76 8.49
C ASP A 425 0.87 -23.04 7.35
N GLY A 426 1.30 -23.79 6.31
CA GLY A 426 1.89 -23.22 5.11
C GLY A 426 0.90 -22.34 4.33
N VAL A 427 -0.35 -22.78 4.18
CA VAL A 427 -1.42 -21.99 3.52
C VAL A 427 -1.71 -20.72 4.31
N VAL A 428 -1.86 -20.81 5.63
CA VAL A 428 -2.13 -19.66 6.50
C VAL A 428 -0.98 -18.64 6.43
N GLN A 429 0.27 -19.11 6.49
CA GLN A 429 1.43 -18.24 6.31
C GLN A 429 1.43 -17.59 4.92
N THR A 430 1.12 -18.34 3.87
CA THR A 430 1.07 -17.82 2.50
C THR A 430 0.07 -16.68 2.39
N LYS A 431 -1.18 -16.90 2.84
CA LYS A 431 -2.24 -15.89 2.86
C LYS A 431 -1.81 -14.66 3.66
N LYS A 432 -1.13 -14.85 4.80
CA LYS A 432 -0.58 -13.76 5.61
C LYS A 432 0.47 -12.95 4.85
N TYR A 433 1.52 -13.57 4.31
CA TYR A 433 2.59 -12.84 3.63
C TYR A 433 2.11 -12.13 2.35
N LEU A 434 1.17 -12.74 1.62
CA LEU A 434 0.55 -12.08 0.46
C LEU A 434 -0.30 -10.87 0.88
N THR A 435 -1.08 -11.00 1.96
CA THR A 435 -1.86 -9.88 2.53
C THR A 435 -0.95 -8.75 2.99
N ASP A 436 0.10 -9.07 3.75
CA ASP A 436 1.07 -8.10 4.26
C ASP A 436 1.79 -7.37 3.11
N ALA A 437 1.97 -8.04 1.96
CA ALA A 437 2.56 -7.49 0.75
C ALA A 437 1.56 -6.78 -0.19
N ASN A 438 0.28 -6.67 0.18
CA ASN A 438 -0.80 -6.10 -0.64
C ASN A 438 -1.05 -6.85 -1.97
N LEU A 439 -0.79 -8.16 -2.03
CA LEU A 439 -1.19 -9.01 -3.13
C LEU A 439 -2.59 -9.57 -2.90
N HIS A 440 -3.43 -9.45 -3.91
CA HIS A 440 -4.68 -10.20 -3.94
C HIS A 440 -4.41 -11.66 -4.29
N PHE A 441 -5.24 -12.55 -3.78
CA PHE A 441 -5.15 -13.96 -4.10
C PHE A 441 -6.53 -14.61 -4.10
N PHE A 442 -6.62 -15.73 -4.79
CA PHE A 442 -7.79 -16.60 -4.85
C PHE A 442 -7.34 -18.02 -5.13
N GLY A 443 -8.20 -18.99 -4.86
CA GLY A 443 -8.02 -20.35 -5.35
C GLY A 443 -8.42 -21.40 -4.34
N ASP A 444 -8.80 -22.58 -4.84
CA ASP A 444 -9.14 -23.72 -3.99
C ASP A 444 -7.85 -24.39 -3.50
N THR A 445 -7.42 -24.03 -2.28
CA THR A 445 -6.24 -24.64 -1.67
C THR A 445 -6.56 -25.98 -1.01
N GLY A 446 -7.79 -26.51 -1.12
CA GLY A 446 -8.24 -27.74 -0.48
C GLY A 446 -8.33 -27.69 1.05
N SER A 447 -8.36 -26.48 1.61
CA SER A 447 -8.37 -26.26 3.06
C SER A 447 -9.43 -25.29 3.56
N GLU A 448 -10.18 -24.72 2.64
CA GLU A 448 -11.16 -23.70 2.88
C GLU A 448 -12.36 -24.30 3.61
N THR A 449 -12.73 -23.66 4.72
CA THR A 449 -14.02 -23.90 5.37
C THR A 449 -15.12 -22.99 4.82
N ASN A 450 -14.78 -22.05 3.93
CA ASN A 450 -15.68 -21.06 3.34
C ASN A 450 -15.38 -20.85 1.84
N SER A 451 -16.42 -20.90 1.00
CA SER A 451 -16.34 -20.70 -0.46
C SER A 451 -15.80 -19.33 -0.87
N ASN A 452 -15.95 -18.30 -0.02
CA ASN A 452 -15.54 -16.93 -0.33
C ASN A 452 -14.02 -16.74 -0.51
N GLU A 453 -13.20 -17.72 -0.09
CA GLU A 453 -11.73 -17.65 -0.27
C GLU A 453 -11.25 -18.29 -1.59
N ARG A 454 -12.12 -19.06 -2.27
CA ARG A 454 -11.78 -19.75 -3.53
C ARG A 454 -11.94 -18.86 -4.77
N SER A 455 -12.62 -17.73 -4.62
CA SER A 455 -12.88 -16.75 -5.67
C SER A 455 -12.55 -15.33 -5.22
N LEU A 456 -12.42 -14.43 -6.19
CA LEU A 456 -12.10 -13.02 -5.94
C LEU A 456 -12.86 -12.14 -6.93
N ILE A 457 -13.43 -11.04 -6.44
CA ILE A 457 -14.01 -9.99 -7.29
C ILE A 457 -13.21 -8.71 -7.08
N LEU A 458 -12.68 -8.17 -8.17
CA LEU A 458 -11.99 -6.88 -8.20
C LEU A 458 -12.72 -5.92 -9.14
N GLU A 459 -12.63 -4.63 -8.85
CA GLU A 459 -13.20 -3.59 -9.70
C GLU A 459 -12.09 -2.86 -10.46
N PHE A 460 -12.20 -2.80 -11.78
CA PHE A 460 -11.28 -2.09 -12.66
C PHE A 460 -12.04 -1.10 -13.51
N SER A 461 -11.74 0.20 -13.38
CA SER A 461 -12.44 1.28 -14.11
C SER A 461 -13.98 1.19 -14.04
N GLY A 462 -14.53 0.76 -12.90
CA GLY A 462 -15.98 0.61 -12.69
C GLY A 462 -16.56 -0.76 -13.10
N LEU A 463 -15.78 -1.63 -13.73
CA LEU A 463 -16.20 -2.99 -14.08
C LEU A 463 -15.77 -3.99 -13.02
N LYS A 464 -16.71 -4.82 -12.57
CA LYS A 464 -16.44 -5.93 -11.66
C LYS A 464 -15.97 -7.13 -12.46
N ILE A 465 -14.74 -7.56 -12.18
CA ILE A 465 -14.12 -8.74 -12.78
C ILE A 465 -13.99 -9.80 -11.69
N GLY A 466 -14.64 -10.94 -11.91
CA GLY A 466 -14.58 -12.11 -11.05
C GLY A 466 -13.48 -13.07 -11.51
N PHE A 467 -12.79 -13.67 -10.55
CA PHE A 467 -11.81 -14.72 -10.73
C PHE A 467 -12.26 -15.95 -9.92
N VAL A 468 -12.41 -17.07 -10.60
CA VAL A 468 -12.70 -18.37 -9.97
C VAL A 468 -11.58 -19.33 -10.34
N ASN A 469 -11.24 -20.23 -9.43
CA ASN A 469 -10.25 -21.26 -9.67
C ASN A 469 -10.90 -22.63 -9.89
N TYR A 470 -10.26 -23.45 -10.71
CA TYR A 470 -10.39 -24.91 -10.63
C TYR A 470 -9.05 -25.55 -10.35
N ASN A 471 -8.96 -26.24 -9.23
CA ASN A 471 -7.85 -27.09 -8.86
C ASN A 471 -8.24 -28.56 -9.06
N GLN A 472 -7.67 -29.23 -10.06
CA GLN A 472 -7.96 -30.63 -10.34
C GLN A 472 -7.52 -31.57 -9.20
N PHE A 473 -6.59 -31.13 -8.36
CA PHE A 473 -5.94 -31.95 -7.33
C PHE A 473 -6.63 -31.88 -5.97
N THR A 474 -7.67 -31.06 -5.85
CA THR A 474 -8.52 -30.99 -4.66
C THR A 474 -9.70 -31.94 -4.79
N ALA A 475 -10.06 -32.62 -3.69
CA ALA A 475 -11.30 -33.40 -3.61
C ALA A 475 -12.51 -32.51 -3.94
N ASP A 476 -13.39 -32.98 -4.82
CA ASP A 476 -14.55 -32.23 -5.30
C ASP A 476 -14.24 -30.90 -6.01
N GLY A 477 -12.99 -30.64 -6.41
CA GLY A 477 -12.58 -29.35 -7.00
C GLY A 477 -13.42 -28.93 -8.22
N PHE A 478 -13.91 -29.89 -9.02
CA PHE A 478 -14.79 -29.57 -10.15
C PHE A 478 -16.18 -29.11 -9.70
N VAL A 479 -16.70 -29.69 -8.61
CA VAL A 479 -17.97 -29.26 -8.01
C VAL A 479 -17.80 -27.89 -7.38
N HIS A 480 -16.72 -27.66 -6.63
CA HIS A 480 -16.40 -26.35 -6.05
C HIS A 480 -16.36 -25.26 -7.13
N ALA A 481 -15.64 -25.51 -8.22
CA ALA A 481 -15.57 -24.59 -9.36
C ALA A 481 -16.95 -24.21 -9.92
N LEU A 482 -17.83 -25.19 -10.14
CA LEU A 482 -19.18 -24.92 -10.66
C LEU A 482 -20.03 -24.11 -9.66
N THR A 483 -19.95 -24.44 -8.37
CA THR A 483 -20.65 -23.68 -7.32
C THR A 483 -20.14 -22.26 -7.20
N ASP A 484 -18.82 -22.05 -7.31
CA ASP A 484 -18.22 -20.72 -7.23
C ASP A 484 -18.55 -19.89 -8.47
N ILE A 485 -18.62 -20.51 -9.67
CA ILE A 485 -19.14 -19.85 -10.88
C ILE A 485 -20.58 -19.39 -10.68
N GLU A 486 -21.47 -20.27 -10.21
CA GLU A 486 -22.88 -19.96 -9.97
C GLU A 486 -23.04 -18.80 -8.97
N ALA A 487 -22.22 -18.77 -7.92
CA ALA A 487 -22.24 -17.72 -6.91
C ALA A 487 -21.68 -16.38 -7.42
N VAL A 488 -20.59 -16.38 -8.19
CA VAL A 488 -19.87 -15.16 -8.58
C VAL A 488 -20.45 -14.52 -9.85
N ARG A 489 -20.88 -15.32 -10.83
CA ARG A 489 -21.39 -14.84 -12.12
C ARG A 489 -22.43 -13.71 -12.04
N PRO A 490 -23.46 -13.75 -11.16
CA PRO A 490 -24.46 -12.68 -11.10
C PRO A 490 -23.94 -11.37 -10.51
N GLN A 491 -22.71 -11.34 -9.96
CA GLN A 491 -22.13 -10.18 -9.27
C GLN A 491 -21.11 -9.42 -10.11
N VAL A 492 -20.76 -9.92 -11.30
CA VAL A 492 -19.63 -9.46 -12.10
C VAL A 492 -20.01 -9.21 -13.55
N ASP A 493 -19.30 -8.28 -14.18
CA ASP A 493 -19.42 -7.96 -15.60
C ASP A 493 -18.64 -8.97 -16.45
N LEU A 494 -17.45 -9.36 -15.98
CA LEU A 494 -16.60 -10.37 -16.60
C LEU A 494 -16.24 -11.46 -15.61
N LEU A 495 -16.35 -12.74 -15.99
CA LEU A 495 -15.94 -13.87 -15.15
C LEU A 495 -14.80 -14.63 -15.82
N ILE A 496 -13.67 -14.69 -15.14
CA ILE A 496 -12.46 -15.36 -15.60
C ILE A 496 -12.22 -16.60 -14.75
N MET A 497 -11.99 -17.71 -15.43
CA MET A 497 -11.64 -18.98 -14.81
C MET A 497 -10.14 -19.20 -14.92
N TYR A 498 -9.46 -19.42 -13.80
CA TYR A 498 -8.04 -19.73 -13.74
C TYR A 498 -7.84 -21.17 -13.25
N THR A 499 -7.36 -22.05 -14.11
CA THR A 499 -7.33 -23.51 -13.84
C THR A 499 -5.92 -24.04 -13.63
N HIS A 500 -5.81 -25.10 -12.83
CA HIS A 500 -4.59 -25.87 -12.61
C HIS A 500 -4.92 -27.36 -12.80
N TRP A 501 -4.58 -27.89 -13.98
CA TRP A 501 -5.15 -29.14 -14.50
C TRP A 501 -4.29 -29.87 -15.55
N GLY A 502 -4.77 -31.02 -16.01
CA GLY A 502 -4.18 -31.73 -17.13
C GLY A 502 -2.93 -32.52 -16.74
N ASN A 503 -2.19 -32.96 -17.76
CA ASN A 503 -1.01 -33.81 -17.58
C ASN A 503 0.25 -32.99 -17.83
N GLU A 504 1.24 -33.13 -16.94
CA GLU A 504 2.55 -32.50 -17.09
C GLU A 504 3.20 -32.86 -18.44
N TYR A 505 3.81 -31.86 -19.06
CA TYR A 505 4.63 -31.93 -20.27
C TYR A 505 3.92 -32.38 -21.55
N VAL A 506 2.58 -32.39 -21.56
CA VAL A 506 1.79 -32.67 -22.76
C VAL A 506 1.38 -31.35 -23.43
N PRO A 507 1.80 -31.04 -24.67
CA PRO A 507 1.58 -29.74 -25.31
C PRO A 507 0.15 -29.56 -25.88
N THR A 508 -0.76 -30.50 -25.61
CA THR A 508 -2.14 -30.45 -26.11
C THR A 508 -3.09 -30.94 -25.01
N ALA A 509 -4.16 -30.18 -24.79
CA ALA A 509 -5.20 -30.58 -23.87
C ALA A 509 -5.89 -31.87 -24.34
N ASN A 510 -6.18 -32.76 -23.40
CA ASN A 510 -6.95 -33.97 -23.70
C ASN A 510 -8.47 -33.66 -23.70
N GLU A 511 -9.26 -34.63 -24.12
CA GLU A 511 -10.71 -34.49 -24.23
C GLU A 511 -11.40 -34.19 -22.89
N VAL A 512 -10.87 -34.72 -21.77
CA VAL A 512 -11.43 -34.47 -20.43
C VAL A 512 -11.27 -32.98 -20.07
N ILE A 513 -10.07 -32.43 -20.22
CA ILE A 513 -9.80 -31.01 -19.96
C ILE A 513 -10.59 -30.10 -20.90
N THR A 514 -10.69 -30.51 -22.17
CA THR A 514 -11.48 -29.79 -23.18
C THR A 514 -12.96 -29.71 -22.77
N ASN A 515 -13.56 -30.85 -22.41
CA ASN A 515 -14.94 -30.92 -21.96
C ASN A 515 -15.18 -30.16 -20.64
N GLN A 516 -14.21 -30.14 -19.73
CA GLN A 516 -14.30 -29.33 -18.49
C GLN A 516 -14.29 -27.83 -18.80
N ALA A 517 -13.39 -27.37 -19.67
CA ALA A 517 -13.33 -25.97 -20.09
C ALA A 517 -14.64 -25.52 -20.76
N HIS A 518 -15.20 -26.36 -21.65
CA HIS A 518 -16.51 -26.11 -22.27
C HIS A 518 -17.61 -26.00 -21.24
N ARG A 519 -17.62 -26.87 -20.22
CA ARG A 519 -18.62 -26.82 -19.14
C ARG A 519 -18.52 -25.52 -18.34
N PHE A 520 -17.32 -25.00 -18.08
CA PHE A 520 -17.17 -23.70 -17.40
C PHE A 520 -17.71 -22.55 -18.25
N VAL A 521 -17.41 -22.53 -19.55
CA VAL A 521 -17.97 -21.55 -20.49
C VAL A 521 -19.50 -21.65 -20.54
N ASP A 522 -20.04 -22.87 -20.56
CA ASP A 522 -21.49 -23.13 -20.58
C ASP A 522 -22.18 -22.64 -19.28
N GLN A 523 -21.46 -22.48 -18.17
CA GLN A 523 -21.95 -21.88 -16.92
C GLN A 523 -21.75 -20.35 -16.83
N GLY A 524 -21.23 -19.71 -17.88
CA GLY A 524 -21.11 -18.24 -17.96
C GLY A 524 -19.72 -17.69 -17.68
N VAL A 525 -18.67 -18.52 -17.72
CA VAL A 525 -17.29 -18.04 -17.77
C VAL A 525 -17.01 -17.41 -19.13
N ASP A 526 -16.36 -16.24 -19.13
CA ASP A 526 -16.02 -15.50 -20.35
C ASP A 526 -14.63 -15.82 -20.91
N ILE A 527 -13.68 -16.16 -20.03
CA ILE A 527 -12.30 -16.46 -20.38
C ILE A 527 -11.81 -17.60 -19.50
N VAL A 528 -11.13 -18.59 -20.09
CA VAL A 528 -10.46 -19.66 -19.36
C VAL A 528 -8.95 -19.54 -19.57
N ILE A 529 -8.20 -19.48 -18.46
CA ILE A 529 -6.74 -19.42 -18.43
C ILE A 529 -6.21 -20.62 -17.65
N GLY A 530 -5.44 -21.49 -18.29
CA GLY A 530 -4.89 -22.70 -17.66
C GLY A 530 -3.42 -22.62 -17.28
N SER A 531 -3.04 -23.47 -16.33
CA SER A 531 -1.69 -23.71 -15.79
C SER A 531 -1.54 -25.19 -15.38
N HIS A 532 -0.36 -25.61 -14.89
CA HIS A 532 0.04 -26.98 -14.48
C HIS A 532 0.82 -27.82 -15.50
N PRO A 533 0.45 -27.94 -16.79
CA PRO A 533 1.20 -28.79 -17.72
C PRO A 533 2.67 -28.43 -17.88
N HIS A 534 3.12 -27.28 -17.36
CA HIS A 534 4.48 -26.73 -17.48
C HIS A 534 4.94 -26.51 -18.92
N VAL A 535 4.03 -26.58 -19.88
CA VAL A 535 4.25 -26.30 -21.29
C VAL A 535 3.05 -25.51 -21.82
N VAL A 536 3.29 -24.62 -22.78
CA VAL A 536 2.21 -23.93 -23.48
C VAL A 536 1.38 -24.97 -24.23
N GLN A 537 0.07 -24.99 -23.98
CA GLN A 537 -0.86 -25.86 -24.70
C GLN A 537 -1.62 -25.10 -25.79
N ASN A 538 -2.42 -25.82 -26.57
CA ASN A 538 -3.32 -25.21 -27.55
C ASN A 538 -4.30 -24.21 -26.89
N GLN A 539 -4.88 -23.36 -27.72
CA GLN A 539 -5.99 -22.48 -27.39
C GLN A 539 -7.14 -22.71 -28.36
N GLU A 540 -8.33 -22.28 -27.99
CA GLU A 540 -9.49 -22.30 -28.89
C GLU A 540 -10.51 -21.21 -28.53
N ASP A 541 -11.43 -20.94 -29.47
CA ASP A 541 -12.63 -20.15 -29.25
C ASP A 541 -13.85 -21.08 -29.22
N TYR A 542 -14.47 -21.22 -28.05
CA TYR A 542 -15.69 -22.01 -27.86
C TYR A 542 -16.86 -21.07 -27.53
N LYS A 543 -17.89 -21.08 -28.38
CA LYS A 543 -19.06 -20.16 -28.28
C LYS A 543 -18.67 -18.68 -28.17
N GLY A 544 -17.59 -18.28 -28.85
CA GLY A 544 -17.08 -16.91 -28.82
C GLY A 544 -16.35 -16.52 -27.53
N LYS A 545 -16.05 -17.49 -26.65
CA LYS A 545 -15.24 -17.31 -25.44
C LYS A 545 -13.87 -17.96 -25.64
N ARG A 546 -12.82 -17.26 -25.21
CA ARG A 546 -11.43 -17.68 -25.41
C ARG A 546 -10.98 -18.64 -24.30
N ILE A 547 -10.35 -19.74 -24.69
CA ILE A 547 -9.79 -20.74 -23.80
C ILE A 547 -8.30 -20.90 -24.11
N TYR A 548 -7.44 -20.66 -23.12
CA TYR A 548 -6.03 -21.05 -23.12
C TYR A 548 -5.86 -22.23 -22.17
N TYR A 549 -5.51 -23.42 -22.68
CA TYR A 549 -5.44 -24.61 -21.83
C TYR A 549 -4.22 -24.67 -20.91
N SER A 550 -3.12 -24.04 -21.33
CA SER A 550 -1.97 -23.80 -20.44
C SER A 550 -1.09 -22.69 -21.00
N LEU A 551 -0.70 -21.78 -20.12
CA LEU A 551 0.30 -20.74 -20.40
C LEU A 551 1.75 -21.22 -20.18
N GLY A 552 1.95 -22.46 -19.71
CA GLY A 552 3.26 -23.00 -19.38
C GLY A 552 3.91 -22.33 -18.17
N ASN A 553 5.23 -22.43 -18.07
CA ASN A 553 5.99 -21.84 -16.97
C ASN A 553 6.25 -20.34 -17.20
N MET A 554 6.11 -19.55 -16.14
CA MET A 554 6.59 -18.17 -16.08
C MET A 554 7.89 -18.06 -15.27
N VAL A 555 8.03 -18.80 -14.17
CA VAL A 555 9.26 -18.97 -13.40
C VAL A 555 9.38 -20.43 -12.99
N PHE A 556 10.43 -21.10 -13.43
CA PHE A 556 10.71 -22.49 -13.08
C PHE A 556 12.15 -22.86 -13.43
N ASP A 557 12.68 -23.93 -12.83
CA ASP A 557 14.02 -24.47 -13.14
C ASP A 557 14.02 -25.76 -13.97
N GLN A 558 12.98 -25.96 -14.77
CA GLN A 558 12.90 -27.07 -15.73
C GLN A 558 13.66 -26.71 -17.02
N TYR A 559 14.87 -27.23 -17.17
CA TYR A 559 15.71 -26.99 -18.36
C TYR A 559 15.99 -28.25 -19.18
N PHE A 560 15.30 -29.37 -18.87
CA PHE A 560 15.60 -30.67 -19.47
C PHE A 560 15.05 -30.84 -20.90
N ARG A 561 14.12 -29.96 -21.32
CA ARG A 561 13.56 -29.91 -22.69
C ARG A 561 13.26 -28.46 -23.10
N PRO A 562 13.21 -28.13 -24.40
CA PRO A 562 12.89 -26.76 -24.85
C PRO A 562 11.47 -26.30 -24.51
N GLU A 563 10.49 -27.21 -24.53
CA GLU A 563 9.07 -26.88 -24.36
C GLU A 563 8.78 -26.31 -22.97
N VAL A 564 9.41 -26.87 -21.93
CA VAL A 564 9.25 -26.43 -20.52
C VAL A 564 9.95 -25.12 -20.20
N GLN A 565 10.80 -24.64 -21.12
CA GLN A 565 11.46 -23.35 -21.01
C GLN A 565 10.72 -22.25 -21.76
N LYS A 566 9.63 -22.58 -22.45
CA LYS A 566 8.77 -21.62 -23.15
C LYS A 566 7.51 -21.40 -22.33
N GLY A 567 7.14 -20.14 -22.17
CA GLY A 567 5.87 -19.75 -21.59
C GLY A 567 5.13 -18.77 -22.51
N LEU A 568 3.90 -18.47 -22.14
CA LEU A 568 3.07 -17.48 -22.81
C LEU A 568 2.50 -16.52 -21.78
N LEU A 569 2.62 -15.22 -22.04
CA LEU A 569 1.84 -14.20 -21.35
C LEU A 569 0.71 -13.75 -22.28
N VAL A 570 -0.48 -13.52 -21.74
CA VAL A 570 -1.65 -13.10 -22.51
C VAL A 570 -2.18 -11.79 -21.96
N THR A 571 -2.09 -10.73 -22.74
CA THR A 571 -2.83 -9.49 -22.49
C THR A 571 -4.27 -9.70 -22.90
N VAL A 572 -5.20 -9.47 -21.99
CA VAL A 572 -6.62 -9.30 -22.26
C VAL A 572 -6.93 -7.82 -22.12
N GLU A 573 -7.28 -7.18 -23.22
CA GLU A 573 -7.80 -5.81 -23.20
C GLU A 573 -9.32 -5.85 -23.17
N VAL A 574 -9.91 -5.18 -22.18
CA VAL A 574 -11.36 -5.06 -22.00
C VAL A 574 -11.76 -3.63 -22.31
N ASP A 575 -12.67 -3.47 -23.26
CA ASP A 575 -13.35 -2.20 -23.50
C ASP A 575 -14.37 -1.94 -22.37
N PRO A 576 -14.17 -0.90 -21.54
CA PRO A 576 -15.03 -0.65 -20.39
C PRO A 576 -16.47 -0.28 -20.76
N GLN A 577 -16.74 0.12 -22.02
CA GLN A 577 -18.07 0.52 -22.46
C GLN A 577 -18.84 -0.63 -23.13
N THR A 578 -18.15 -1.43 -23.94
CA THR A 578 -18.78 -2.50 -24.72
C THR A 578 -18.62 -3.89 -24.12
N LEU A 579 -17.73 -4.05 -23.13
CA LEU A 579 -17.22 -5.34 -22.65
C LEU A 579 -16.54 -6.18 -23.75
N GLY A 580 -16.17 -5.54 -24.86
CA GLY A 580 -15.40 -6.17 -25.92
C GLY A 580 -14.04 -6.64 -25.42
N LEU A 581 -13.64 -7.84 -25.83
CA LEU A 581 -12.38 -8.46 -25.43
C LEU A 581 -11.44 -8.55 -26.63
N SER A 582 -10.18 -8.17 -26.44
CA SER A 582 -9.10 -8.47 -27.38
C SER A 582 -7.92 -9.11 -26.66
N PHE A 583 -7.16 -9.93 -27.41
CA PHE A 583 -6.11 -10.76 -26.85
C PHE A 583 -4.80 -10.52 -27.58
N GLN A 584 -3.72 -10.31 -26.83
CA GLN A 584 -2.37 -10.23 -27.35
C GLN A 584 -1.46 -11.21 -26.61
N GLU A 585 -0.76 -12.04 -27.38
CA GLU A 585 0.14 -13.06 -26.87
C GLU A 585 1.59 -12.55 -26.87
N HIS A 586 2.31 -12.80 -25.77
CA HIS A 586 3.73 -12.50 -25.62
C HIS A 586 4.45 -13.78 -25.22
N ALA A 587 5.18 -14.37 -26.17
CA ALA A 587 6.01 -15.52 -25.88
C ALA A 587 7.15 -15.12 -24.93
N ILE A 588 7.42 -15.96 -23.92
CA ILE A 588 8.52 -15.78 -22.97
C ILE A 588 9.42 -17.01 -22.97
N GLN A 589 10.66 -16.80 -22.55
CA GLN A 589 11.69 -17.82 -22.47
C GLN A 589 12.34 -17.78 -21.08
N LEU A 590 12.32 -18.92 -20.40
CA LEU A 590 13.04 -19.14 -19.16
C LEU A 590 14.50 -19.45 -19.50
N LYS A 591 15.42 -18.75 -18.83
CA LYS A 591 16.87 -18.91 -19.01
C LYS A 591 17.45 -19.72 -17.86
N THR A 592 18.53 -20.45 -18.12
CA THR A 592 19.30 -21.17 -17.09
C THR A 592 19.98 -20.24 -16.07
N SER A 593 20.04 -18.94 -16.35
CA SER A 593 20.40 -17.92 -15.35
C SER A 593 19.36 -17.78 -14.24
N GLY A 594 18.13 -18.25 -14.46
CA GLY A 594 16.97 -18.05 -13.60
C GLY A 594 16.04 -16.93 -14.07
N GLN A 595 16.48 -16.08 -15.00
CA GLN A 595 15.66 -14.99 -15.53
C GLN A 595 14.63 -15.49 -16.53
N THR A 596 13.48 -14.83 -16.55
CA THR A 596 12.49 -14.95 -17.62
C THR A 596 12.49 -13.70 -18.47
N VAL A 597 12.54 -13.88 -19.80
CA VAL A 597 12.62 -12.78 -20.77
C VAL A 597 11.55 -12.93 -21.84
N LEU A 598 11.20 -11.84 -22.51
CA LEU A 598 10.44 -11.92 -23.76
C LEU A 598 11.24 -12.73 -24.79
N ALA A 599 10.57 -13.68 -25.44
CA ALA A 599 11.18 -14.43 -26.53
C ALA A 599 11.42 -13.47 -27.71
N PRO A 600 12.52 -13.62 -28.47
CA PRO A 600 12.72 -12.86 -29.69
C PRO A 600 11.53 -13.07 -30.62
N THR A 601 10.93 -11.99 -31.13
CA THR A 601 9.96 -12.09 -32.21
C THR A 601 10.62 -12.84 -33.36
N ALA A 602 10.01 -13.94 -33.82
CA ALA A 602 10.47 -14.61 -35.02
C ALA A 602 10.47 -13.58 -36.15
N THR A 603 11.64 -13.19 -36.62
CA THR A 603 11.75 -12.37 -37.83
C THR A 603 11.15 -13.23 -38.95
N PRO A 604 10.14 -12.74 -39.70
CA PRO A 604 9.53 -13.49 -40.80
C PRO A 604 10.55 -14.01 -41.82
#